data_AF-A0A3N6FRY2-F1
#
_entry.id   AF-A0A3N6FRY2-F1
#
_cell.length_a   1.000
_cell.length_b   1.000
_cell.length_c   1.000
_cell.angle_alpha   90.00
_cell.angle_beta   90.00
_cell.angle_gamma   90.00
#
_symmetry.space_group_name_H-M   'P 1'
#
loop_
_entity.id
_entity.type
_entity.pdbx_description
1 polymer ?
#
loop_
_entity_poly.entity_id
_entity_poly.type
_entity_poly.pdbx_seq_one_letter_code
_entity_poly.pdbx_strand_id
1 'polypeptide(L)'
;MALLNTPVPYPGEIWAVVRFLASQSGPVASETLRTFLEPHNLDAKKTTTVHYALNTLRSLGLAEESGDGEAWILSGALADLRSDDYAAFQRALRAAVLGLHGHQPAEIADDLRRALVWSLSRDPFSESFSWALVDSRHQKNAPDGELVFVNGSRWSPFVAWAGTLGLGASAPHIAQRYVPDCTCAVRQVLEEHLPADTPADALEVLRLLREHLPVLPGGSISENSGYGLPDDRTVDTALSFALMRGEHEKWLVMSSDSDAKQPIKLQDPERLSMRLCSSITRQEATNV
;
A
#
# COMPACT_ATOMS: atom_id res chain seq x y z
N MET A 1 -12.45 4.85 -14.48
CA MET A 1 -11.31 4.13 -15.10
C MET A 1 -10.64 3.34 -13.99
N ALA A 2 -10.34 2.05 -14.14
CA ALA A 2 -9.80 1.26 -13.03
C ALA A 2 -8.26 1.34 -12.96
N LEU A 3 -7.66 1.23 -11.77
CA LEU A 3 -6.23 1.45 -11.56
C LEU A 3 -5.33 0.36 -12.15
N LEU A 4 -5.87 -0.83 -12.44
CA LEU A 4 -5.12 -1.91 -13.09
C LEU A 4 -5.41 -2.04 -14.58
N ASN A 5 -6.34 -1.24 -15.13
CA ASN A 5 -6.73 -1.32 -16.54
C ASN A 5 -5.96 -0.35 -17.43
N THR A 6 -5.47 -0.85 -18.56
CA THR A 6 -4.75 -0.02 -19.54
C THR A 6 -5.67 1.00 -20.19
N PRO A 7 -5.20 2.24 -20.41
CA PRO A 7 -3.87 2.76 -20.06
C PRO A 7 -3.72 3.01 -18.56
N VAL A 8 -2.68 2.41 -17.93
CA VAL A 8 -2.46 2.52 -16.48
C VAL A 8 -1.44 3.62 -16.19
N PRO A 9 -1.76 4.61 -15.36
CA PRO A 9 -0.76 5.50 -14.81
C PRO A 9 0.03 4.76 -13.74
N TYR A 10 1.31 4.52 -14.00
CA TYR A 10 2.16 3.87 -13.01
C TYR A 10 2.43 4.83 -11.85
N PRO A 11 2.45 4.38 -10.60
CA PRO A 11 2.70 5.26 -9.46
C PRO A 11 4.02 6.03 -9.52
N GLY A 12 5.04 5.49 -10.20
CA GLY A 12 6.29 6.21 -10.44
C GLY A 12 6.13 7.43 -11.36
N GLU A 13 5.24 7.33 -12.36
CA GLU A 13 4.87 8.43 -13.24
C GLU A 13 4.02 9.46 -12.48
N ILE A 14 3.10 8.99 -11.64
CA ILE A 14 2.31 9.84 -10.74
C ILE A 14 3.24 10.62 -9.81
N TRP A 15 4.24 9.96 -9.21
CA TRP A 15 5.22 10.61 -8.34
C TRP A 15 6.01 11.68 -9.08
N ALA A 16 6.41 11.46 -10.33
CA ALA A 16 7.11 12.47 -11.12
C ALA A 16 6.25 13.74 -11.30
N VAL A 17 4.95 13.58 -11.59
CA VAL A 17 4.01 14.71 -11.70
C VAL A 17 3.81 15.40 -10.35
N VAL A 18 3.55 14.64 -9.28
CA VAL A 18 3.35 15.17 -7.93
C VAL A 18 4.58 15.94 -7.45
N ARG A 19 5.77 15.36 -7.61
CA ARG A 19 7.03 15.98 -7.24
C ARG A 19 7.27 17.29 -7.99
N PHE A 20 6.93 17.32 -9.28
CA PHE A 20 7.00 18.56 -10.07
C PHE A 20 6.04 19.61 -9.51
N LEU A 21 4.76 19.27 -9.32
CA LEU A 21 3.76 20.20 -8.76
C LEU A 21 4.16 20.71 -7.36
N ALA A 22 4.63 19.83 -6.48
CA ALA A 22 5.12 20.16 -5.14
C ALA A 22 6.36 21.08 -5.13
N SER A 23 7.08 21.18 -6.25
CA SER A 23 8.22 22.10 -6.40
C SER A 23 7.82 23.49 -6.89
N GLN A 24 6.57 23.69 -7.30
CA GLN A 24 6.06 24.96 -7.80
C GLN A 24 5.31 25.71 -6.68
N SER A 25 5.36 27.04 -6.71
CA SER A 25 4.70 27.90 -5.71
C SER A 25 3.21 28.14 -5.97
N GLY A 26 2.63 27.51 -6.99
CA GLY A 26 1.24 27.69 -7.38
C GLY A 26 0.81 26.78 -8.52
N PRO A 27 -0.39 27.01 -9.09
CA PRO A 27 -0.94 26.19 -10.17
C PRO A 27 -0.04 26.16 -11.42
N VAL A 28 0.03 25.00 -12.07
CA VAL A 28 0.91 24.75 -13.21
C VAL A 28 0.10 24.38 -14.44
N ALA A 29 0.33 25.06 -15.56
CA ALA A 29 -0.34 24.73 -16.82
C ALA A 29 -0.05 23.30 -17.29
N SER A 30 -1.07 22.64 -17.84
CA SER A 30 -0.96 21.27 -18.38
C SER A 30 0.12 21.16 -19.46
N GLU A 31 0.26 22.20 -20.29
CA GLU A 31 1.29 22.26 -21.33
C GLU A 31 2.70 22.26 -20.73
N THR A 32 2.93 23.02 -19.66
CA THR A 32 4.21 23.04 -18.94
C THR A 32 4.55 21.66 -18.39
N LEU A 33 3.59 20.98 -17.74
CA LEU A 33 3.82 19.62 -17.24
C LEU A 33 4.25 18.66 -18.34
N ARG A 34 3.60 18.73 -19.51
CA ARG A 34 3.96 17.91 -20.67
C ARG A 34 5.35 18.24 -21.20
N THR A 35 5.69 19.53 -21.35
CA THR A 35 7.01 19.95 -21.83
C THR A 35 8.15 19.43 -20.96
N PHE A 36 7.96 19.40 -19.63
CA PHE A 36 9.01 19.00 -18.69
C PHE A 36 9.07 17.49 -18.41
N LEU A 37 7.93 16.80 -18.39
CA LEU A 37 7.85 15.42 -17.95
C LEU A 37 7.74 14.42 -19.10
N GLU A 38 7.48 14.88 -20.32
CA GLU A 38 7.32 14.01 -21.49
C GLU A 38 8.45 14.23 -22.49
N PRO A 39 9.12 13.17 -22.96
CA PRO A 39 10.14 13.30 -23.97
C PRO A 39 9.55 13.86 -25.28
N HIS A 40 10.25 14.85 -25.87
CA HIS A 40 9.82 15.59 -27.07
C HIS A 40 9.52 14.74 -28.33
N ASN A 41 9.86 13.45 -28.32
CA ASN A 41 9.68 12.52 -29.43
C ASN A 41 8.34 11.74 -29.40
N LEU A 42 7.48 12.00 -28.42
CA LEU A 42 6.16 11.39 -28.36
C LEU A 42 5.17 12.14 -29.26
N ASP A 43 4.50 11.40 -30.15
CA ASP A 43 3.47 11.92 -31.05
C ASP A 43 2.38 12.68 -30.25
N ALA A 44 2.19 13.97 -30.53
CA ALA A 44 1.25 14.85 -29.83
C ALA A 44 -0.23 14.39 -29.89
N LYS A 45 -0.55 13.41 -30.75
CA LYS A 45 -1.89 12.83 -30.93
C LYS A 45 -2.23 11.69 -29.97
N LYS A 46 -1.27 11.14 -29.21
CA LYS A 46 -1.55 10.11 -28.21
C LYS A 46 -1.76 10.78 -26.85
N THR A 47 -2.82 10.39 -26.15
CA THR A 47 -3.04 10.76 -24.74
C THR A 47 -1.82 10.38 -23.92
N THR A 48 -1.29 11.32 -23.16
CA THR A 48 0.07 11.25 -22.64
C THR A 48 0.11 10.81 -21.17
N THR A 49 1.28 10.38 -20.69
CA THR A 49 1.49 9.89 -19.31
C THR A 49 1.04 10.92 -18.27
N VAL A 50 1.34 12.21 -18.48
CA VAL A 50 0.93 13.30 -17.60
C VAL A 50 -0.60 13.36 -17.48
N HIS A 51 -1.33 13.19 -18.58
CA HIS A 51 -2.78 13.25 -18.57
C HIS A 51 -3.40 12.14 -17.71
N TYR A 52 -2.90 10.89 -17.81
CA TYR A 52 -3.40 9.79 -16.99
C TYR A 52 -3.05 9.95 -15.50
N ALA A 53 -1.85 10.45 -15.21
CA ALA A 53 -1.44 10.73 -13.84
C ALA A 53 -2.33 11.81 -13.19
N LEU A 54 -2.56 12.93 -13.87
CA LEU A 54 -3.41 14.02 -13.38
C LEU A 54 -4.85 13.59 -13.18
N ASN A 55 -5.43 12.85 -14.14
CA ASN A 55 -6.78 12.29 -14.00
C ASN A 55 -6.90 11.34 -12.81
N THR A 56 -5.85 10.56 -12.53
CA THR A 56 -5.83 9.64 -11.40
C THR A 56 -5.74 10.40 -10.09
N LEU A 57 -4.84 11.39 -9.99
CA LEU A 57 -4.74 12.26 -8.82
C LEU A 57 -6.07 12.97 -8.55
N ARG A 58 -6.74 13.49 -9.59
CA ARG A 58 -8.07 14.10 -9.48
C ARG A 58 -9.11 13.12 -8.97
N SER A 59 -9.15 11.91 -9.55
CA SER A 59 -10.10 10.87 -9.15
C SER A 59 -9.88 10.37 -7.73
N LEU A 60 -8.64 10.50 -7.21
CA LEU A 60 -8.28 10.21 -5.82
C LEU A 60 -8.43 11.42 -4.89
N GLY A 61 -8.79 12.60 -5.40
CA GLY A 61 -8.90 13.85 -4.62
C GLY A 61 -7.56 14.38 -4.10
N LEU A 62 -6.48 14.14 -4.85
CA LEU A 62 -5.10 14.51 -4.50
C LEU A 62 -4.51 15.62 -5.39
N ALA A 63 -5.19 15.95 -6.48
CA ALA A 63 -4.92 17.14 -7.28
C ALA A 63 -6.23 17.69 -7.84
N GLU A 64 -6.24 18.97 -8.18
CA GLU A 64 -7.39 19.62 -8.80
C GLU A 64 -6.96 20.57 -9.91
N GLU A 65 -7.91 20.84 -10.81
CA GLU A 65 -7.76 21.89 -11.80
C GLU A 65 -8.05 23.24 -11.14
N SER A 66 -7.20 24.23 -11.39
CA SER A 66 -7.34 25.60 -10.91
C SER A 66 -7.67 26.54 -12.08
N GLY A 67 -8.61 27.46 -11.87
CA GLY A 67 -9.04 28.42 -12.89
C GLY A 67 -9.91 27.77 -13.98
N ASP A 68 -9.69 28.14 -15.25
CA ASP A 68 -10.46 27.70 -16.42
C ASP A 68 -10.17 26.24 -16.87
N GLY A 69 -9.63 25.39 -15.98
CA GLY A 69 -9.32 23.98 -16.29
C GLY A 69 -7.96 23.74 -16.95
N GLU A 70 -7.12 24.77 -17.09
CA GLU A 70 -5.84 24.65 -17.80
C GLU A 70 -4.64 24.42 -16.88
N ALA A 71 -4.76 24.77 -15.60
CA ALA A 71 -3.70 24.65 -14.60
C ALA A 71 -4.04 23.64 -13.51
N TRP A 72 -3.03 23.01 -12.93
CA TRP A 72 -3.15 21.96 -11.93
C TRP A 72 -2.42 22.33 -10.64
N ILE A 73 -3.00 21.96 -9.51
CA ILE A 73 -2.41 22.13 -8.19
C ILE A 73 -2.65 20.87 -7.35
N LEU A 74 -1.76 20.58 -6.40
CA LEU A 74 -1.96 19.51 -5.43
C LEU A 74 -3.07 19.90 -4.45
N SER A 75 -3.83 18.91 -4.01
CA SER A 75 -4.98 19.10 -3.12
C SER A 75 -5.07 17.99 -2.07
N GLY A 76 -5.97 18.16 -1.11
CA GLY A 76 -6.19 17.19 -0.03
C GLY A 76 -4.91 16.92 0.76
N ALA A 77 -4.60 15.64 0.97
CA ALA A 77 -3.41 15.20 1.72
C ALA A 77 -2.06 15.54 1.04
N LEU A 78 -2.07 16.02 -0.21
CA LEU A 78 -0.85 16.45 -0.92
C LEU A 78 -0.66 17.97 -0.99
N ALA A 79 -1.58 18.78 -0.45
CA ALA A 79 -1.54 20.24 -0.60
C ALA A 79 -0.22 20.86 -0.10
N ASP A 80 0.28 20.38 1.05
CA ASP A 80 1.52 20.86 1.69
C ASP A 80 2.71 19.91 1.48
N LEU A 81 2.62 19.03 0.47
CA LEU A 81 3.65 18.03 0.23
C LEU A 81 4.98 18.69 -0.17
N ARG A 82 6.08 18.26 0.46
CA ARG A 82 7.42 18.60 0.01
C ARG A 82 7.84 17.74 -1.18
N SER A 83 8.52 18.34 -2.16
CA SER A 83 8.99 17.62 -3.37
C SER A 83 10.01 16.49 -3.11
N ASP A 84 10.61 16.42 -1.93
CA ASP A 84 11.53 15.36 -1.51
C ASP A 84 10.89 14.30 -0.59
N ASP A 85 9.65 14.51 -0.13
CA ASP A 85 8.99 13.65 0.85
C ASP A 85 8.17 12.53 0.19
N TYR A 86 8.87 11.51 -0.30
CA TYR A 86 8.23 10.34 -0.89
C TYR A 86 7.37 9.57 0.13
N ALA A 87 7.75 9.56 1.42
CA ALA A 87 7.01 8.84 2.44
C ALA A 87 5.62 9.47 2.68
N ALA A 88 5.53 10.80 2.72
CA ALA A 88 4.26 11.51 2.77
C ALA A 88 3.40 11.24 1.52
N PHE A 89 4.02 11.21 0.33
CA PHE A 89 3.31 10.80 -0.89
C PHE A 89 2.73 9.38 -0.80
N GLN A 90 3.52 8.41 -0.33
CA GLN A 90 3.05 7.02 -0.17
C GLN A 90 1.86 6.94 0.80
N ARG A 91 1.92 7.67 1.92
CA ARG A 91 0.83 7.72 2.93
C ARG A 91 -0.44 8.34 2.34
N ALA A 92 -0.33 9.50 1.70
CA ALA A 92 -1.46 10.18 1.08
C ALA A 92 -2.10 9.34 -0.03
N LEU A 93 -1.29 8.72 -0.89
CA LEU A 93 -1.76 7.85 -1.95
C LEU A 93 -2.46 6.60 -1.39
N ARG A 94 -1.90 5.99 -0.34
CA ARG A 94 -2.50 4.85 0.35
C ARG A 94 -3.83 5.23 1.00
N ALA A 95 -3.89 6.36 1.69
CA ALA A 95 -5.13 6.86 2.31
C ALA A 95 -6.24 7.02 1.27
N ALA A 96 -5.95 7.65 0.12
CA ALA A 96 -6.92 7.84 -0.95
C ALA A 96 -7.36 6.51 -1.61
N VAL A 97 -6.42 5.60 -1.90
CA VAL A 97 -6.72 4.29 -2.50
C VAL A 97 -7.55 3.41 -1.55
N LEU A 98 -7.29 3.48 -0.25
CA LEU A 98 -7.99 2.66 0.75
C LEU A 98 -9.27 3.32 1.30
N GLY A 99 -9.55 4.58 0.94
CA GLY A 99 -10.74 5.31 1.41
C GLY A 99 -10.67 5.68 2.89
N LEU A 100 -9.48 6.06 3.38
CA LEU A 100 -9.23 6.42 4.78
C LEU A 100 -9.40 7.94 5.01
N HIS A 101 -9.46 8.37 6.27
CA HIS A 101 -9.40 9.80 6.65
C HIS A 101 -10.42 10.71 5.94
N GLY A 102 -11.65 10.21 5.72
CA GLY A 102 -12.71 10.98 5.08
C GLY A 102 -12.64 10.98 3.54
N HIS A 103 -11.66 10.31 2.94
CA HIS A 103 -11.70 10.00 1.51
C HIS A 103 -12.86 9.04 1.23
N GLN A 104 -13.75 9.43 0.31
CA GLN A 104 -14.70 8.48 -0.25
C GLN A 104 -13.91 7.43 -1.03
N PRO A 105 -14.20 6.13 -0.88
CA PRO A 105 -13.53 5.09 -1.66
C PRO A 105 -13.72 5.39 -3.15
N ALA A 106 -12.63 5.76 -3.82
CA ALA A 106 -12.72 6.02 -5.24
C ALA A 106 -13.02 4.69 -5.95
N GLU A 107 -14.10 4.61 -6.72
CA GLU A 107 -14.50 3.42 -7.49
C GLU A 107 -13.37 2.96 -8.42
N ILE A 108 -12.55 3.91 -8.87
CA ILE A 108 -11.38 3.63 -9.72
C ILE A 108 -10.38 2.66 -9.09
N ALA A 109 -10.38 2.51 -7.77
CA ALA A 109 -9.42 1.70 -7.02
C ALA A 109 -9.98 0.33 -6.55
N ASP A 110 -11.22 -0.04 -6.89
CA ASP A 110 -11.83 -1.30 -6.46
C ASP A 110 -11.05 -2.54 -6.93
N ASP A 111 -10.59 -2.54 -8.18
CA ASP A 111 -9.79 -3.63 -8.74
C ASP A 111 -8.45 -3.80 -8.02
N LEU A 112 -7.80 -2.68 -7.68
CA LEU A 112 -6.57 -2.66 -6.89
C LEU A 112 -6.81 -3.11 -5.45
N ARG A 113 -7.87 -2.63 -4.77
CA ARG A 113 -8.22 -3.05 -3.41
C ARG A 113 -8.47 -4.55 -3.34
N ARG A 114 -9.26 -5.10 -4.27
CA ARG A 114 -9.51 -6.55 -4.39
C ARG A 114 -8.21 -7.33 -4.59
N ALA A 115 -7.33 -6.83 -5.46
CA ALA A 115 -6.02 -7.44 -5.69
C ALA A 115 -5.10 -7.40 -4.46
N LEU A 116 -5.10 -6.30 -3.70
CA LEU A 116 -4.34 -6.16 -2.46
C LEU A 116 -4.83 -7.14 -1.39
N VAL A 117 -6.14 -7.24 -1.18
CA VAL A 117 -6.72 -8.21 -0.24
C VAL A 117 -6.30 -9.64 -0.60
N TRP A 118 -6.47 -10.04 -1.86
CA TRP A 118 -6.08 -11.37 -2.31
C TRP A 118 -4.59 -11.64 -2.11
N SER A 119 -3.74 -10.62 -2.32
CA SER A 119 -2.29 -10.72 -2.22
C SER A 119 -1.83 -10.83 -0.78
N LEU A 120 -2.33 -9.97 0.10
CA LEU A 120 -2.00 -9.94 1.53
C LEU A 120 -2.58 -11.14 2.28
N SER A 121 -3.55 -11.85 1.70
CA SER A 121 -4.00 -13.15 2.20
C SER A 121 -3.04 -14.32 1.86
N ARG A 122 -1.94 -14.06 1.15
CA ARG A 122 -0.95 -15.09 0.79
C ARG A 122 0.21 -15.10 1.78
N ASP A 123 0.87 -16.24 1.82
CA ASP A 123 1.99 -16.46 2.72
C ASP A 123 3.31 -15.95 2.10
N PRO A 124 3.93 -14.87 2.65
CA PRO A 124 5.23 -14.40 2.19
C PRO A 124 6.41 -15.28 2.62
N PHE A 125 6.24 -16.22 3.57
CA PHE A 125 7.33 -17.07 4.05
C PHE A 125 7.68 -18.19 3.08
N SER A 126 6.69 -18.71 2.35
CA SER A 126 6.84 -19.90 1.53
C SER A 126 7.04 -19.62 0.04
N GLU A 127 6.51 -18.52 -0.49
CA GLU A 127 6.55 -18.28 -1.94
C GLU A 127 6.72 -16.81 -2.33
N SER A 128 7.54 -16.59 -3.36
CA SER A 128 7.66 -15.32 -4.06
C SER A 128 7.00 -15.44 -5.44
N PHE A 129 6.09 -14.52 -5.75
CA PHE A 129 5.16 -14.62 -6.85
C PHE A 129 5.72 -14.05 -8.16
N SER A 130 5.38 -14.69 -9.27
CA SER A 130 5.51 -14.16 -10.63
C SER A 130 4.18 -14.33 -11.35
N TRP A 131 3.97 -13.63 -12.47
CA TRP A 131 2.75 -13.80 -13.27
C TRP A 131 2.47 -15.28 -13.61
N ALA A 132 3.51 -16.03 -14.01
CA ALA A 132 3.35 -17.44 -14.37
C ALA A 132 2.83 -18.32 -13.22
N LEU A 133 3.25 -18.04 -11.98
CA LEU A 133 2.72 -18.75 -10.80
C LEU A 133 1.28 -18.33 -10.54
N VAL A 134 1.04 -17.02 -10.53
CA VAL A 134 -0.28 -16.42 -10.29
C VAL A 134 -1.33 -16.99 -11.25
N ASP A 135 -1.03 -17.02 -12.55
CA ASP A 135 -1.89 -17.55 -13.62
C ASP A 135 -2.15 -19.06 -13.49
N SER A 136 -1.12 -19.83 -13.18
CA SER A 136 -1.21 -21.30 -13.18
C SER A 136 -1.85 -21.91 -11.93
N ARG A 137 -1.79 -21.25 -10.76
CA ARG A 137 -2.07 -21.93 -9.48
C ARG A 137 -2.87 -21.15 -8.45
N HIS A 138 -2.89 -19.82 -8.47
CA HIS A 138 -3.31 -19.06 -7.27
C HIS A 138 -4.58 -18.22 -7.42
N GLN A 139 -5.03 -17.88 -8.63
CA GLN A 139 -6.15 -16.95 -8.83
C GLN A 139 -7.56 -17.53 -8.63
N LYS A 140 -7.73 -18.85 -8.63
CA LYS A 140 -9.07 -19.49 -8.54
C LYS A 140 -9.64 -19.60 -7.13
N ASN A 141 -8.86 -19.18 -6.11
CA ASN A 141 -9.22 -19.30 -4.70
C ASN A 141 -9.74 -17.97 -4.12
N ALA A 142 -10.23 -17.06 -4.96
CA ALA A 142 -10.96 -15.90 -4.47
C ALA A 142 -12.32 -16.34 -3.90
N PRO A 143 -12.81 -15.75 -2.79
CA PRO A 143 -14.09 -16.11 -2.17
C PRO A 143 -15.29 -16.02 -3.12
N ASP A 144 -15.23 -15.08 -4.08
CA ASP A 144 -16.25 -14.89 -5.11
C ASP A 144 -16.13 -15.86 -6.30
N GLY A 145 -15.08 -16.70 -6.34
CA GLY A 145 -14.82 -17.64 -7.42
C GLY A 145 -14.34 -17.01 -8.72
N GLU A 146 -14.14 -15.69 -8.76
CA GLU A 146 -13.70 -14.96 -9.94
C GLU A 146 -12.17 -14.75 -9.96
N LEU A 147 -11.61 -14.53 -11.15
CA LEU A 147 -10.19 -14.23 -11.30
C LEU A 147 -9.88 -12.80 -10.82
N VAL A 148 -8.95 -12.67 -9.88
CA VAL A 148 -8.46 -11.37 -9.40
C VAL A 148 -7.70 -10.61 -10.48
N PHE A 149 -6.84 -11.29 -11.26
CA PHE A 149 -6.19 -10.69 -12.43
C PHE A 149 -6.54 -11.45 -13.70
N VAL A 150 -7.38 -10.85 -14.54
CA VAL A 150 -7.88 -11.48 -15.79
C VAL A 150 -6.77 -11.76 -16.81
N ASN A 151 -5.64 -11.05 -16.74
CA ASN A 151 -4.49 -11.24 -17.64
C ASN A 151 -3.20 -10.68 -17.03
N GLY A 152 -2.07 -10.98 -17.68
CA GLY A 152 -0.75 -10.52 -17.26
C GLY A 152 -0.51 -9.02 -17.40
N SER A 153 -1.30 -8.30 -18.21
CA SER A 153 -1.15 -6.84 -18.34
C SER A 153 -1.61 -6.09 -17.09
N ARG A 154 -2.41 -6.71 -16.22
CA ARG A 154 -2.77 -6.16 -14.90
C ARG A 154 -1.73 -6.43 -13.81
N TRP A 155 -0.88 -7.45 -13.97
CA TRP A 155 0.07 -7.86 -12.94
C TRP A 155 1.18 -6.83 -12.70
N SER A 156 1.81 -6.33 -13.78
CA SER A 156 2.88 -5.32 -13.66
C SER A 156 2.40 -4.04 -12.98
N PRO A 157 1.26 -3.44 -13.40
CA PRO A 157 0.63 -2.35 -12.66
C PRO A 157 0.37 -2.65 -11.19
N PHE A 158 -0.18 -3.83 -10.90
CA PHE A 158 -0.44 -4.24 -9.52
C PHE A 158 0.83 -4.25 -8.67
N VAL A 159 1.91 -4.87 -9.16
CA VAL A 159 3.19 -4.90 -8.43
C VAL A 159 3.72 -3.50 -8.16
N ALA A 160 3.62 -2.59 -9.13
CA ALA A 160 4.03 -1.20 -8.98
C ALA A 160 3.17 -0.44 -7.94
N TRP A 161 1.85 -0.62 -7.99
CA TRP A 161 0.92 -0.06 -7.01
C TRP A 161 1.15 -0.62 -5.61
N ALA A 162 1.15 -1.94 -5.43
CA ALA A 162 1.37 -2.59 -4.15
C ALA A 162 2.71 -2.15 -3.51
N GLY A 163 3.78 -2.11 -4.31
CA GLY A 163 5.09 -1.60 -3.86
C GLY A 163 5.05 -0.14 -3.43
N THR A 164 4.42 0.73 -4.22
CA THR A 164 4.34 2.16 -3.91
C THR A 164 3.48 2.42 -2.67
N LEU A 165 2.41 1.66 -2.46
CA LEU A 165 1.57 1.78 -1.27
C LEU A 165 2.24 1.20 -0.01
N GLY A 166 3.38 0.52 -0.14
CA GLY A 166 4.07 -0.15 0.95
C GLY A 166 3.40 -1.46 1.40
N LEU A 167 2.57 -2.04 0.52
CA LEU A 167 1.77 -3.27 0.71
C LEU A 167 2.27 -4.42 -0.17
N GLY A 168 3.50 -4.31 -0.64
CA GLY A 168 4.21 -5.32 -1.39
C GLY A 168 5.68 -4.94 -1.53
N ALA A 169 6.52 -5.93 -1.82
CA ALA A 169 7.92 -5.70 -2.09
C ALA A 169 8.41 -6.57 -3.25
N SER A 170 9.49 -6.14 -3.89
CA SER A 170 10.28 -7.04 -4.74
C SER A 170 11.01 -8.05 -3.86
N ALA A 171 11.03 -9.31 -4.29
CA ALA A 171 11.76 -10.35 -3.59
C ALA A 171 13.27 -10.07 -3.67
N PRO A 172 13.99 -10.04 -2.54
CA PRO A 172 15.42 -9.69 -2.54
C PRO A 172 16.28 -10.76 -3.22
N HIS A 173 15.82 -12.02 -3.24
CA HIS A 173 16.57 -13.17 -3.72
C HIS A 173 16.43 -13.41 -5.23
N ILE A 174 15.35 -12.91 -5.87
CA ILE A 174 15.07 -13.13 -7.30
C ILE A 174 14.43 -11.89 -7.89
N ALA A 175 15.11 -11.30 -8.89
CA ALA A 175 14.58 -10.16 -9.65
C ALA A 175 13.21 -10.50 -10.26
N GLN A 176 12.33 -9.49 -10.36
CA GLN A 176 10.98 -9.61 -10.92
C GLN A 176 10.01 -10.51 -10.14
N ARG A 177 10.37 -10.98 -8.94
CA ARG A 177 9.42 -11.63 -8.04
C ARG A 177 8.84 -10.64 -7.03
N TYR A 178 7.61 -10.92 -6.64
CA TYR A 178 6.81 -10.12 -5.72
C TYR A 178 6.59 -10.88 -4.41
N VAL A 179 6.59 -10.17 -3.29
CA VAL A 179 6.25 -10.70 -1.97
C VAL A 179 5.14 -9.81 -1.37
N PRO A 180 4.08 -10.41 -0.77
CA PRO A 180 3.05 -9.66 -0.04
C PRO A 180 3.63 -9.17 1.29
N ASP A 181 4.45 -8.13 1.18
CA ASP A 181 5.17 -7.52 2.28
C ASP A 181 4.59 -6.15 2.61
N CYS A 182 3.89 -6.04 3.74
CA CYS A 182 3.30 -4.81 4.23
C CYS A 182 4.18 -4.04 5.24
N THR A 183 5.45 -4.42 5.42
CA THR A 183 6.36 -3.86 6.43
C THR A 183 6.45 -2.33 6.35
N CYS A 184 6.57 -1.77 5.14
CA CYS A 184 6.67 -0.33 4.95
C CYS A 184 5.40 0.40 5.42
N ALA A 185 4.21 -0.08 5.03
CA ALA A 185 2.95 0.51 5.45
C ALA A 185 2.71 0.36 6.95
N VAL A 186 3.00 -0.82 7.52
CA VAL A 186 2.92 -1.10 8.96
C VAL A 186 3.81 -0.14 9.75
N ARG A 187 5.08 0.00 9.34
CA ARG A 187 6.02 0.91 9.98
C ARG A 187 5.52 2.36 9.98
N GLN A 188 5.05 2.85 8.84
CA GLN A 188 4.51 4.21 8.74
C GLN A 188 3.30 4.43 9.66
N VAL A 189 2.38 3.47 9.75
CA VAL A 189 1.22 3.55 10.66
C VAL A 189 1.68 3.59 12.12
N LEU A 190 2.62 2.72 12.51
CA LEU A 190 3.13 2.71 13.88
C LEU A 190 3.94 3.97 14.22
N GLU A 191 4.71 4.52 13.28
CA GLU A 191 5.41 5.79 13.47
C GLU A 191 4.45 6.97 13.68
N GLU A 192 3.29 6.94 13.03
CA GLU A 192 2.28 8.01 13.12
C GLU A 192 1.44 7.93 14.39
N HIS A 193 1.12 6.71 14.86
CA HIS A 193 0.13 6.50 15.90
C HIS A 193 0.68 5.95 17.21
N LEU A 194 1.89 5.39 17.22
CA LEU A 194 2.49 4.77 18.40
C LEU A 194 3.71 5.56 18.91
N PRO A 195 3.69 6.06 20.16
CA PRO A 195 4.86 6.72 20.74
C PRO A 195 6.05 5.77 20.79
N ALA A 196 7.26 6.31 20.60
CA ALA A 196 8.48 5.52 20.73
C ALA A 196 8.67 5.08 22.19
N ASP A 197 9.34 3.93 22.35
CA ASP A 197 9.86 3.39 23.60
C ASP A 197 8.81 3.20 24.70
N THR A 198 7.54 3.18 24.31
CA THR A 198 6.40 2.96 25.19
C THR A 198 5.70 1.66 24.76
N PRO A 199 5.65 0.64 25.63
CA PRO A 199 4.92 -0.58 25.34
C PRO A 199 3.43 -0.31 25.17
N ALA A 200 2.85 -0.81 24.07
CA ALA A 200 1.42 -0.83 23.85
C ALA A 200 0.88 -2.25 23.82
N ASP A 201 -0.39 -2.40 24.21
CA ASP A 201 -1.11 -3.67 24.14
C ASP A 201 -1.15 -4.17 22.68
N ALA A 202 -0.75 -5.42 22.47
CA ALA A 202 -0.58 -5.96 21.13
C ALA A 202 -1.92 -6.11 20.38
N LEU A 203 -3.03 -6.31 21.08
CA LEU A 203 -4.36 -6.40 20.46
C LEU A 203 -4.84 -5.02 20.01
N GLU A 204 -4.60 -3.98 20.81
CA GLU A 204 -4.89 -2.59 20.39
C GLU A 204 -4.04 -2.18 19.19
N VAL A 205 -2.75 -2.56 19.16
CA VAL A 205 -1.89 -2.33 17.99
C VAL A 205 -2.41 -3.08 16.75
N LEU A 206 -2.88 -4.32 16.90
CA LEU A 206 -3.47 -5.08 15.79
C LEU A 206 -4.74 -4.41 15.24
N ARG A 207 -5.61 -3.90 16.13
CA ARG A 207 -6.83 -3.17 15.76
C ARG A 207 -6.49 -1.89 15.00
N LEU A 208 -5.56 -1.11 15.53
CA LEU A 208 -5.03 0.11 14.90
C LEU A 208 -4.50 -0.19 13.48
N LEU A 209 -3.68 -1.24 13.33
CA LEU A 209 -3.14 -1.62 12.02
C LEU A 209 -4.25 -1.98 11.02
N ARG A 210 -5.29 -2.70 11.45
CA ARG A 210 -6.44 -3.06 10.58
C ARG A 210 -7.34 -1.88 10.25
N GLU A 211 -7.44 -0.90 11.13
CA GLU A 211 -8.16 0.35 10.88
C GLU A 211 -7.46 1.16 9.79
N HIS A 212 -6.13 1.29 9.86
CA HIS A 212 -5.34 2.07 8.91
C HIS A 212 -4.89 1.29 7.67
N LEU A 213 -4.97 -0.04 7.69
CA LEU A 213 -4.63 -0.93 6.56
C LEU A 213 -5.78 -1.95 6.37
N PRO A 214 -6.99 -1.50 6.01
CA PRO A 214 -8.20 -2.34 5.97
C PRO A 214 -8.18 -3.48 4.94
N VAL A 215 -7.18 -3.51 4.06
CA VAL A 215 -6.94 -4.60 3.11
C VAL A 215 -6.17 -5.78 3.73
N LEU A 216 -5.60 -5.61 4.92
CA LEU A 216 -5.03 -6.73 5.67
C LEU A 216 -6.14 -7.68 6.14
N PRO A 217 -5.87 -8.98 6.27
CA PRO A 217 -6.81 -9.92 6.88
C PRO A 217 -7.34 -9.45 8.25
N GLY A 218 -8.66 -9.50 8.41
CA GLY A 218 -9.40 -8.93 9.57
C GLY A 218 -9.63 -7.41 9.51
N GLY A 219 -9.16 -6.74 8.46
CA GLY A 219 -9.55 -5.37 8.14
C GLY A 219 -10.87 -5.33 7.38
N SER A 220 -11.57 -4.20 7.44
CA SER A 220 -12.94 -4.06 6.93
C SER A 220 -13.07 -4.32 5.42
N ILE A 221 -12.10 -3.90 4.60
CA ILE A 221 -12.11 -4.16 3.16
C ILE A 221 -11.87 -5.66 2.88
N SER A 222 -10.99 -6.30 3.65
CA SER A 222 -10.70 -7.73 3.54
C SER A 222 -11.91 -8.59 3.91
N GLU A 223 -12.56 -8.28 5.03
CA GLU A 223 -13.77 -8.97 5.51
C GLU A 223 -14.94 -8.84 4.53
N ASN A 224 -15.20 -7.62 4.05
CA ASN A 224 -16.24 -7.37 3.05
C ASN A 224 -15.97 -8.09 1.71
N SER A 225 -14.70 -8.43 1.43
CA SER A 225 -14.30 -9.20 0.26
C SER A 225 -14.34 -10.73 0.49
N GLY A 226 -14.81 -11.18 1.67
CA GLY A 226 -14.93 -12.60 2.02
C GLY A 226 -13.66 -13.24 2.58
N TYR A 227 -12.62 -12.46 2.91
CA TYR A 227 -11.36 -12.92 3.48
C TYR A 227 -11.34 -12.79 5.02
N GLY A 228 -12.41 -13.27 5.67
CA GLY A 228 -12.54 -13.21 7.12
C GLY A 228 -11.49 -14.06 7.86
N LEU A 229 -11.18 -13.66 9.08
CA LEU A 229 -10.33 -14.44 9.99
C LEU A 229 -11.18 -15.25 10.98
N PRO A 230 -10.66 -16.38 11.48
CA PRO A 230 -11.39 -17.21 12.45
C PRO A 230 -11.44 -16.63 13.87
N ASP A 231 -10.50 -15.75 14.23
CA ASP A 231 -10.37 -15.13 15.55
C ASP A 231 -9.70 -13.76 15.40
N ASP A 232 -10.28 -12.73 16.00
CA ASP A 232 -9.82 -11.33 15.93
C ASP A 232 -8.39 -11.15 16.46
N ARG A 233 -7.92 -12.07 17.31
CA ARG A 233 -6.55 -12.06 17.85
C ARG A 233 -5.52 -12.75 16.95
N THR A 234 -5.97 -13.38 15.86
CA THR A 234 -5.07 -14.04 14.92
C THR A 234 -4.45 -12.99 14.01
N VAL A 235 -3.13 -12.99 13.91
CA VAL A 235 -2.38 -12.23 12.91
C VAL A 235 -2.12 -13.13 11.72
N ASP A 236 -2.44 -12.69 10.52
CA ASP A 236 -2.17 -13.45 9.29
C ASP A 236 -0.68 -13.50 8.95
N THR A 237 -0.33 -14.25 7.92
CA THR A 237 1.06 -14.45 7.48
C THR A 237 1.74 -13.17 7.02
N ALA A 238 1.06 -12.31 6.25
CA ALA A 238 1.64 -11.08 5.73
C ALA A 238 1.90 -10.05 6.84
N LEU A 239 0.96 -9.90 7.77
CA LEU A 239 1.15 -9.01 8.92
C LEU A 239 2.17 -9.59 9.93
N SER A 240 2.16 -10.90 10.16
CA SER A 240 3.18 -11.56 11.00
C SER A 240 4.58 -11.35 10.42
N PHE A 241 4.74 -11.48 9.10
CA PHE A 241 5.98 -11.20 8.39
C PHE A 241 6.45 -9.76 8.64
N ALA A 242 5.55 -8.78 8.50
CA ALA A 242 5.89 -7.38 8.71
C ALA A 242 6.35 -7.08 10.16
N LEU A 243 5.66 -7.62 11.16
CA LEU A 243 6.01 -7.42 12.57
C LEU A 243 7.33 -8.11 12.93
N MET A 244 7.56 -9.34 12.46
CA MET A 244 8.83 -10.05 12.68
C MET A 244 9.99 -9.38 11.96
N ARG A 245 9.77 -8.90 10.73
CA ARG A 245 10.76 -8.10 10.01
C ARG A 245 11.09 -6.83 10.78
N GLY A 246 10.10 -6.18 11.41
CA GLY A 246 10.33 -5.02 12.24
C GLY A 246 11.16 -5.28 13.49
N GLU A 247 10.95 -6.44 14.12
CA GLU A 247 11.79 -6.91 15.23
C GLU A 247 13.23 -7.22 14.76
N HIS A 248 13.38 -7.91 13.64
CA HIS A 248 14.69 -8.22 13.05
C HIS A 248 15.47 -6.95 12.63
N GLU A 249 14.77 -5.97 12.07
CA GLU A 249 15.33 -4.66 11.69
C GLU A 249 15.46 -3.68 12.88
N LYS A 250 15.09 -4.12 14.10
CA LYS A 250 15.28 -3.39 15.37
C LYS A 250 14.52 -2.07 15.50
N TRP A 251 13.46 -1.87 14.73
CA TRP A 251 12.57 -0.72 14.92
C TRP A 251 11.31 -1.08 15.73
N LEU A 252 11.16 -2.35 16.09
CA LEU A 252 10.06 -2.87 16.89
C LEU A 252 10.57 -3.91 17.89
N VAL A 253 9.93 -4.00 19.06
CA VAL A 253 10.16 -5.06 20.05
C VAL A 253 8.82 -5.69 20.39
N MET A 254 8.73 -7.02 20.29
CA MET A 254 7.55 -7.79 20.70
C MET A 254 7.85 -8.57 21.97
N SER A 255 7.01 -8.41 22.98
CA SER A 255 7.15 -9.12 24.26
C SER A 255 5.93 -9.99 24.55
N SER A 256 6.13 -11.01 25.37
CA SER A 256 5.09 -11.93 25.79
C SER A 256 5.14 -12.09 27.30
N ASP A 257 4.14 -11.54 27.97
CA ASP A 257 3.99 -11.65 29.41
C ASP A 257 3.08 -12.83 29.76
N SER A 258 3.48 -13.60 30.76
CA SER A 258 2.79 -14.82 31.19
C SER A 258 1.37 -14.57 31.73
N ASP A 259 1.10 -13.36 32.21
CA ASP A 259 -0.16 -12.91 32.83
C ASP A 259 -1.02 -12.06 31.87
N ALA A 260 -0.59 -11.89 30.62
CA ALA A 260 -1.35 -11.16 29.62
C ALA A 260 -2.70 -11.82 29.36
N LYS A 261 -3.78 -11.04 29.48
CA LYS A 261 -5.14 -11.55 29.36
C LYS A 261 -5.52 -11.94 27.93
N GLN A 262 -4.98 -11.24 26.94
CA GLN A 262 -5.40 -11.36 25.54
C GLN A 262 -4.23 -11.24 24.55
N PRO A 263 -3.24 -12.16 24.58
CA PRO A 263 -2.15 -12.12 23.61
C PRO A 263 -2.67 -12.36 22.18
N ILE A 264 -2.06 -11.66 21.22
CA ILE A 264 -2.26 -11.94 19.80
C ILE A 264 -1.43 -13.17 19.39
N LYS A 265 -1.88 -13.84 18.32
CA LYS A 265 -1.25 -15.06 17.79
C LYS A 265 -0.57 -14.75 16.46
N LEU A 266 0.75 -14.78 16.46
CA LEU A 266 1.60 -14.55 15.29
C LEU A 266 1.97 -15.88 14.64
N GLN A 267 2.05 -15.88 13.31
CA GLN A 267 2.61 -16.99 12.55
C GLN A 267 4.13 -16.80 12.44
N ASP A 268 4.87 -17.80 12.93
CA ASP A 268 6.33 -17.81 12.94
C ASP A 268 6.80 -19.11 12.25
N PRO A 269 7.40 -19.04 11.05
CA PRO A 269 7.80 -20.23 10.30
C PRO A 269 8.94 -21.00 10.97
N GLU A 270 9.66 -20.39 11.91
CA GLU A 270 10.73 -21.05 12.65
C GLU A 270 10.20 -21.84 13.85
N ARG A 271 8.90 -21.67 14.19
CA ARG A 271 8.25 -22.35 15.31
C ARG A 271 7.18 -23.34 14.84
N LEU A 272 7.11 -24.46 15.55
CA LEU A 272 6.03 -25.45 15.35
C LEU A 272 4.68 -24.97 15.92
N SER A 273 4.68 -23.97 16.78
CA SER A 273 3.50 -23.39 17.42
C SER A 273 3.41 -21.89 17.20
N MET A 274 2.20 -21.34 17.26
CA MET A 274 1.96 -19.90 17.16
C MET A 274 2.74 -19.15 18.24
N ARG A 275 3.40 -18.06 17.84
CA ARG A 275 4.07 -17.15 18.76
C ARG A 275 3.01 -16.25 19.41
N LEU A 276 2.98 -16.21 20.73
CA LEU A 276 2.12 -15.28 21.48
C LEU A 276 2.87 -13.95 21.66
N CYS A 277 2.12 -12.85 21.57
CA CYS A 277 2.62 -11.49 21.82
C CYS A 277 1.59 -10.72 22.64
N SER A 278 2.01 -10.13 23.74
CA SER A 278 1.17 -9.32 24.64
C SER A 278 1.38 -7.83 24.46
N SER A 279 2.61 -7.42 24.12
CA SER A 279 2.94 -6.01 23.95
C SER A 279 3.87 -5.76 22.77
N ILE A 280 3.67 -4.64 22.11
CA ILE A 280 4.49 -4.14 21.00
C ILE A 280 5.05 -2.78 21.39
N THR A 281 6.35 -2.60 21.23
CA THR A 281 7.04 -1.32 21.48
C THR A 281 7.72 -0.86 20.20
N ARG A 282 7.41 0.33 19.70
CA ARG A 282 8.17 0.98 18.63
C ARG A 282 9.49 1.48 19.19
N GLN A 283 10.60 1.24 18.50
CA GLN A 283 11.90 1.81 18.85
C GLN A 283 12.16 3.04 17.98
N GLU A 284 12.85 4.05 18.51
CA GLU A 284 13.40 5.09 17.64
C GLU A 284 14.44 4.49 16.70
N ALA A 285 14.47 4.98 15.46
CA ALA A 285 15.49 4.60 14.51
C ALA A 285 16.86 4.97 15.11
N THR A 286 17.63 3.96 15.52
CA THR A 286 19.02 4.18 15.91
C THR A 286 19.75 4.60 14.64
N ASN A 287 20.03 5.91 14.48
CA ASN A 287 20.90 6.38 13.41
C ASN A 287 22.29 5.74 13.64
N VAL A 288 22.58 4.68 12.91
CA VAL A 288 23.91 4.05 12.81
C VAL A 288 24.49 4.37 11.45
#